data_AF-A0A0N1EQM3-F1
#
_entry.id   AF-A0A0N1EQM3-F1
#
_cell.length_a   1.000
_cell.length_b   1.000
_cell.length_c   1.000
_cell.angle_alpha   90.00
_cell.angle_beta   90.00
_cell.angle_gamma   90.00
#
_symmetry.space_group_name_H-M   'P 1'
#
loop_
_entity.id
_entity.type
_entity.pdbx_description
1 polymer ?
#
loop_
_entity_poly.entity_id
_entity_poly.type
_entity_poly.pdbx_seq_one_letter_code
_entity_poly.pdbx_strand_id
1 'polypeptide(L)'
;MGGEAEDISGEELLPLLHRKGGPALVHALIGSEFYHEDPEDLATILSLDLRTRAVRLQFSDCRSSSLPLTSGYILLTPELTSAIDALRTPEDHALEAARRKIAAFGFRTSIGQDDIPGLLAAIEAAHAYRLPWRDERFEGIRLTRKYGSAQLEAKLIAAWLEGAGDPPPGDLVIAMVSALRETGRTTDALAHTDLLIRKANGLDHTEQCILFVQRGALWLDRFEQTREPEHIERARQCARRSWAIEPGEECSSLFNRLRKLEG
;
A
#
# COMPACT_ATOMS: atom_id res chain seq x y z
N MET A 1 -30.43 7.24 18.13
CA MET A 1 -29.03 7.28 17.64
C MET A 1 -28.27 6.26 18.44
N GLY A 2 -28.29 5.00 18.00
CA GLY A 2 -27.49 3.95 18.63
C GLY A 2 -26.10 4.08 18.07
N GLY A 3 -25.14 4.49 18.89
CA GLY A 3 -23.74 4.28 18.57
C GLY A 3 -23.54 2.77 18.54
N GLU A 4 -22.99 2.25 17.45
CA GLU A 4 -22.41 0.90 17.47
C GLU A 4 -21.46 0.86 18.66
N ALA A 5 -21.71 -0.05 19.60
CA ALA A 5 -20.80 -0.24 20.72
C ALA A 5 -19.48 -0.72 20.11
N GLU A 6 -18.42 0.10 20.20
CA GLU A 6 -17.11 -0.31 19.73
C GLU A 6 -16.65 -1.52 20.55
N ASP A 7 -16.15 -2.54 19.88
CA ASP A 7 -15.60 -3.75 20.49
C ASP A 7 -14.08 -3.82 20.27
N ILE A 8 -13.43 -4.69 21.04
CA ILE A 8 -12.02 -5.03 20.85
C ILE A 8 -11.84 -6.54 20.94
N SER A 9 -11.03 -7.10 20.03
CA SER A 9 -10.73 -8.52 20.05
C SER A 9 -9.84 -8.88 21.24
N GLY A 10 -10.06 -10.06 21.83
CA GLY A 10 -9.18 -10.57 22.88
C GLY A 10 -7.74 -10.80 22.42
N GLU A 11 -7.52 -10.99 21.11
CA GLU A 11 -6.19 -11.06 20.50
C GLU A 11 -5.43 -9.72 20.60
N GLU A 12 -6.11 -8.59 20.38
CA GLU A 12 -5.52 -7.25 20.49
C GLU A 12 -5.21 -6.85 21.93
N LEU A 13 -6.00 -7.32 22.90
CA LEU A 13 -5.79 -7.05 24.32
C LEU A 13 -4.65 -7.87 24.93
N LEU A 14 -4.40 -9.07 24.42
CA LEU A 14 -3.44 -10.00 25.02
C LEU A 14 -2.02 -9.41 25.16
N PRO A 15 -1.44 -8.73 24.16
CA PRO A 15 -0.14 -8.08 24.31
C PRO A 15 -0.12 -6.98 25.37
N LEU A 16 -1.22 -6.24 25.53
CA LEU A 16 -1.33 -5.13 26.49
C LEU A 16 -1.32 -5.63 27.94
N LEU A 17 -1.93 -6.79 28.20
CA LEU A 17 -1.96 -7.42 29.52
C LEU A 17 -0.58 -7.79 30.07
N HIS A 18 0.41 -7.99 29.20
CA HIS A 18 1.78 -8.32 29.59
C HIS A 18 2.64 -7.08 29.90
N ARG A 19 2.12 -5.87 29.66
CA ARG A 19 2.85 -4.61 29.94
C ARG A 19 2.83 -4.29 31.43
N LYS A 20 3.73 -3.41 31.88
CA LYS A 20 3.87 -3.06 33.32
C LYS A 20 2.58 -2.52 33.97
N GLY A 21 1.67 -1.92 33.20
CA GLY A 21 0.35 -1.47 33.67
C GLY A 21 -0.80 -2.48 33.48
N GLY A 22 -0.51 -3.69 33.02
CA GLY A 22 -1.48 -4.75 32.75
C GLY A 22 -2.48 -5.03 33.89
N PRO A 23 -2.11 -4.93 35.19
CA PRO A 23 -3.06 -5.10 36.28
C PRO A 23 -4.24 -4.11 36.26
N ALA A 24 -4.03 -2.87 35.81
CA ALA A 24 -5.12 -1.89 35.68
C ALA A 24 -6.09 -2.28 34.56
N LEU A 25 -5.58 -2.84 33.46
CA LEU A 25 -6.38 -3.39 32.37
C LEU A 25 -7.17 -4.62 32.82
N VAL A 26 -6.58 -5.53 33.62
CA VAL A 26 -7.31 -6.67 34.20
C VAL A 26 -8.48 -6.18 35.05
N HIS A 27 -8.26 -5.15 35.87
CA HIS A 27 -9.33 -4.59 36.70
C HIS A 27 -10.47 -4.02 35.85
N ALA A 28 -10.16 -3.27 34.79
CA ALA A 28 -11.17 -2.73 33.87
C ALA A 28 -11.89 -3.81 33.04
N LEU A 29 -11.23 -4.93 32.75
CA LEU A 29 -11.86 -6.07 32.06
C LEU A 29 -12.89 -6.78 32.94
N ILE A 30 -12.67 -6.85 34.24
CA ILE A 30 -13.65 -7.44 35.17
C ILE A 30 -14.90 -6.56 35.21
N GLY A 31 -16.05 -7.16 34.92
CA GLY A 31 -17.33 -6.47 34.80
C GLY A 31 -17.65 -6.00 33.38
N SER A 32 -16.72 -6.08 32.43
CA SER A 32 -16.99 -5.79 31.02
C SER A 32 -17.77 -6.92 30.34
N GLU A 33 -18.49 -6.59 29.26
CA GLU A 33 -19.28 -7.53 28.48
C GLU A 33 -18.41 -8.19 27.39
N PHE A 34 -18.56 -9.50 27.22
CA PHE A 34 -17.83 -10.36 26.29
C PHE A 34 -18.83 -11.15 25.45
N TYR A 35 -18.53 -11.35 24.17
CA TYR A 35 -19.21 -12.31 23.31
C TYR A 35 -18.21 -13.11 22.47
N HIS A 36 -18.61 -14.30 22.05
CA HIS A 36 -17.75 -15.20 21.26
C HIS A 36 -17.99 -15.03 19.75
N GLU A 37 -19.18 -15.38 19.28
CA GLU A 37 -19.57 -15.33 17.86
C GLU A 37 -20.80 -14.44 17.63
N ASP A 38 -21.73 -14.40 18.59
CA ASP A 38 -22.97 -13.65 18.51
C ASP A 38 -22.92 -12.40 19.41
N PRO A 39 -22.92 -11.17 18.85
CA PRO A 39 -22.94 -9.92 19.62
C PRO A 39 -24.16 -9.75 20.52
N GLU A 40 -25.23 -10.52 20.33
CA GLU A 40 -26.42 -10.49 21.20
C GLU A 40 -26.30 -11.44 22.41
N ASP A 41 -25.40 -12.44 22.37
CA ASP A 41 -25.16 -13.39 23.47
C ASP A 41 -24.04 -12.90 24.40
N LEU A 42 -24.33 -11.81 25.11
CA LEU A 42 -23.38 -11.14 26.00
C LEU A 42 -23.23 -11.86 27.34
N ALA A 43 -21.99 -11.97 27.80
CA ALA A 43 -21.64 -12.47 29.12
C ALA A 43 -20.73 -11.48 29.85
N THR A 44 -20.90 -11.35 31.17
CA THR A 44 -20.04 -10.50 32.00
C THR A 44 -18.76 -11.25 32.38
N ILE A 45 -17.61 -10.60 32.23
CA ILE A 45 -16.32 -11.13 32.67
C ILE A 45 -16.23 -11.03 34.20
N LEU A 46 -16.16 -12.16 34.89
CA LEU A 46 -16.01 -12.22 36.34
C LEU A 46 -14.55 -12.22 36.79
N SER A 47 -13.69 -12.88 36.03
CA SER A 47 -12.26 -12.98 36.35
C SER A 47 -11.45 -13.37 35.13
N LEU A 48 -10.18 -12.95 35.10
CA LEU A 48 -9.20 -13.34 34.08
C LEU A 48 -8.01 -14.03 34.76
N ASP A 49 -7.71 -15.26 34.33
CA ASP A 49 -6.48 -15.93 34.72
C ASP A 49 -5.38 -15.61 33.70
N LEU A 50 -4.38 -14.82 34.11
CA LEU A 50 -3.26 -14.41 33.25
C LEU A 50 -2.34 -15.58 32.86
N ARG A 51 -2.33 -16.69 33.60
CA ARG A 51 -1.48 -17.86 33.27
C ARG A 51 -2.08 -18.68 32.15
N THR A 52 -3.37 -18.97 32.25
CA THR A 52 -4.10 -19.78 31.25
C THR A 52 -4.75 -18.92 30.17
N ARG A 53 -4.78 -17.59 30.35
CA ARG A 53 -5.45 -16.60 29.50
C ARG A 53 -6.95 -16.85 29.38
N ALA A 54 -7.54 -17.54 30.36
CA ALA A 54 -8.94 -17.86 30.37
C ALA A 54 -9.74 -16.77 31.10
N VAL A 55 -10.84 -16.34 30.48
CA VAL A 55 -11.87 -15.50 31.10
C VAL A 55 -12.98 -16.39 31.64
N ARG A 56 -13.36 -16.15 32.90
CA ARG A 56 -14.58 -16.71 33.48
C ARG A 56 -15.72 -15.75 33.19
N LEU A 57 -16.76 -16.27 32.58
CA LEU A 57 -17.90 -15.53 32.06
C LEU A 57 -19.18 -15.91 32.82
N GLN A 58 -20.09 -14.97 32.97
CA GLN A 58 -21.45 -15.19 33.47
C GLN A 58 -22.47 -14.63 32.50
N PHE A 59 -23.33 -15.51 31.98
CA PHE A 59 -24.42 -15.16 31.08
C PHE A 59 -25.64 -14.67 31.88
N SER A 60 -26.55 -13.96 31.21
CA SER A 60 -27.79 -13.44 31.80
C SER A 60 -28.70 -14.52 32.39
N ASP A 61 -28.64 -15.74 31.85
CA ASP A 61 -29.34 -16.93 32.35
C ASP A 61 -28.63 -17.65 33.51
N CYS A 62 -27.64 -16.99 34.12
CA CYS A 62 -26.83 -17.49 35.23
C CYS A 62 -25.93 -18.69 34.90
N ARG A 63 -25.80 -19.08 33.61
CA ARG A 63 -24.75 -20.03 33.21
C ARG A 63 -23.38 -19.39 33.37
N SER A 64 -22.39 -20.19 33.75
CA SER A 64 -21.00 -19.78 33.81
C SER A 64 -20.16 -20.59 32.83
N SER A 65 -19.26 -19.93 32.10
CA SER A 65 -18.31 -20.58 31.20
C SER A 65 -16.89 -20.09 31.46
N SER A 66 -15.92 -20.84 30.97
CA SER A 66 -14.51 -20.44 30.97
C SER A 66 -13.98 -20.60 29.56
N LEU A 67 -13.63 -19.49 28.91
CA LEU A 67 -13.17 -19.47 27.54
C LEU A 67 -11.81 -18.76 27.44
N PRO A 68 -10.98 -19.06 26.43
CA PRO A 68 -9.79 -18.25 26.15
C PRO A 68 -10.20 -16.80 25.86
N LEU A 69 -9.47 -15.81 26.39
CA LEU A 69 -9.72 -14.39 26.09
C LEU A 69 -9.72 -14.13 24.58
N THR A 70 -8.78 -14.74 23.86
CA THR A 70 -8.61 -14.61 22.41
C THR A 70 -9.72 -15.24 21.58
N SER A 71 -10.67 -15.94 22.20
CA SER A 71 -11.76 -16.57 21.46
C SER A 71 -12.86 -15.58 21.08
N GLY A 72 -12.96 -14.42 21.71
CA GLY A 72 -14.06 -13.49 21.46
C GLY A 72 -13.67 -12.02 21.54
N TYR A 73 -14.70 -11.21 21.70
CA TYR A 73 -14.65 -9.76 21.65
C TYR A 73 -15.20 -9.19 22.95
N ILE A 74 -14.71 -8.02 23.34
CA ILE A 74 -15.12 -7.30 24.54
C ILE A 74 -15.68 -5.95 24.14
N LEU A 75 -16.85 -5.60 24.66
CA LEU A 75 -17.44 -4.28 24.44
C LEU A 75 -16.66 -3.22 25.21
N LEU A 76 -16.30 -2.14 24.53
CA LEU A 76 -15.50 -1.06 25.12
C LEU A 76 -16.34 -0.22 26.07
N THR A 77 -15.95 -0.21 27.34
CA THR A 77 -16.43 0.73 28.35
C THR A 77 -15.46 1.91 28.49
N PRO A 78 -15.89 3.10 28.95
CA PRO A 78 -14.98 4.23 29.16
C PRO A 78 -13.78 3.91 30.05
N GLU A 79 -13.98 3.05 31.07
CA GLU A 79 -12.92 2.58 31.95
C GLU A 79 -11.93 1.67 31.23
N LEU A 80 -12.43 0.74 30.40
CA LEU A 80 -11.61 -0.15 29.60
C LEU A 80 -10.82 0.62 28.54
N THR A 81 -11.45 1.56 27.83
CA THR A 81 -10.78 2.45 26.87
C THR A 81 -9.66 3.23 27.57
N SER A 82 -9.92 3.83 28.73
CA SER A 82 -8.90 4.57 29.49
C SER A 82 -7.74 3.68 29.95
N ALA A 83 -8.01 2.43 30.34
CA ALA A 83 -6.97 1.49 30.76
C ALA A 83 -6.11 1.00 29.58
N ILE A 84 -6.73 0.79 28.42
CA ILE A 84 -6.04 0.49 27.16
C ILE A 84 -5.14 1.66 26.75
N ASP A 85 -5.68 2.88 26.75
CA ASP A 85 -4.93 4.09 26.36
C ASP A 85 -3.74 4.36 27.28
N ALA A 86 -3.89 4.15 28.59
CA ALA A 86 -2.80 4.28 29.56
C ALA A 86 -1.66 3.27 29.32
N LEU A 87 -1.93 2.18 28.60
CA LEU A 87 -0.96 1.15 28.28
C LEU A 87 -0.28 1.35 26.94
N ARG A 88 -0.80 2.21 26.06
CA ARG A 88 -0.20 2.51 24.75
C ARG A 88 1.09 3.29 24.93
N THR A 89 2.14 2.87 24.22
CA THR A 89 3.40 3.63 24.21
C THR A 89 3.34 4.74 23.18
N PRO A 90 4.22 5.75 23.26
CA PRO A 90 4.40 6.71 22.18
C PRO A 90 4.67 6.04 20.82
N GLU A 91 5.34 4.87 20.80
CA GLU A 91 5.56 4.12 19.56
C GLU A 91 4.25 3.55 18.98
N ASP A 92 3.34 3.04 19.82
CA ASP A 92 2.04 2.53 19.34
C ASP A 92 1.21 3.66 18.72
N HIS A 93 1.16 4.82 19.38
CA HIS A 93 0.47 6.00 18.84
C HIS A 93 1.09 6.48 17.52
N ALA A 94 2.42 6.46 17.42
CA ALA A 94 3.12 6.80 16.19
C ALA A 94 2.81 5.80 15.06
N LEU A 95 2.74 4.52 15.37
CA LEU A 95 2.41 3.46 14.42
C LEU A 95 0.97 3.59 13.90
N GLU A 96 0.00 3.84 14.78
CA GLU A 96 -1.39 4.09 14.39
C GLU A 96 -1.54 5.37 13.56
N ALA A 97 -0.83 6.44 13.93
CA ALA A 97 -0.79 7.67 13.13
C ALA A 97 -0.19 7.42 11.74
N ALA A 98 0.87 6.62 11.64
CA ALA A 98 1.47 6.21 10.37
C ALA A 98 0.46 5.43 9.50
N ARG A 99 -0.22 4.44 10.08
CA ARG A 99 -1.26 3.66 9.39
C ARG A 99 -2.39 4.55 8.87
N ARG A 100 -2.86 5.51 9.68
CA ARG A 100 -3.89 6.47 9.26
C ARG A 100 -3.43 7.36 8.10
N LYS A 101 -2.19 7.86 8.14
CA LYS A 101 -1.61 8.63 7.02
C LYS A 101 -1.53 7.80 5.73
N ILE A 102 -1.09 6.55 5.85
CA ILE A 102 -1.00 5.64 4.70
C ILE A 102 -2.38 5.34 4.11
N ALA A 103 -3.37 5.05 4.96
CA ALA A 103 -4.75 4.85 4.53
C ALA A 103 -5.35 6.09 3.86
N ALA A 104 -5.10 7.28 4.42
CA ALA A 104 -5.54 8.56 3.85
C ALA A 104 -4.93 8.85 2.47
N PHE A 105 -3.72 8.34 2.18
CA PHE A 105 -3.13 8.44 0.85
C PHE A 105 -3.87 7.58 -0.19
N GLY A 106 -4.53 6.50 0.26
CA GLY A 106 -5.40 5.65 -0.54
C GLY A 106 -5.11 4.13 -0.45
N PHE A 107 -4.15 3.71 0.36
CA PHE A 107 -3.85 2.29 0.58
C PHE A 107 -4.98 1.63 1.39
N ARG A 108 -5.44 0.45 0.94
CA ARG A 108 -6.57 -0.27 1.57
C ARG A 108 -6.20 -1.66 2.09
N THR A 109 -5.03 -2.18 1.73
CA THR A 109 -4.57 -3.50 2.19
C THR A 109 -3.87 -3.40 3.53
N SER A 110 -3.85 -4.51 4.27
CA SER A 110 -2.99 -4.62 5.46
C SER A 110 -1.51 -4.52 5.05
N ILE A 111 -0.75 -3.71 5.79
CA ILE A 111 0.67 -3.44 5.53
C ILE A 111 1.48 -4.08 6.64
N GLY A 112 2.50 -4.86 6.28
CA GLY A 112 3.42 -5.46 7.23
C GLY A 112 4.12 -4.39 8.06
N GLN A 113 4.29 -4.64 9.37
CA GLN A 113 4.81 -3.65 10.31
C GLN A 113 6.19 -3.11 9.89
N ASP A 114 7.06 -3.97 9.36
CA ASP A 114 8.41 -3.61 8.90
C ASP A 114 8.41 -2.70 7.67
N ASP A 115 7.34 -2.73 6.87
CA ASP A 115 7.22 -1.95 5.64
C ASP A 115 6.56 -0.57 5.88
N ILE A 116 5.93 -0.35 7.04
CA ILE A 116 5.24 0.91 7.39
C ILE A 116 6.19 2.11 7.34
N PRO A 117 7.40 2.08 7.93
CA PRO A 117 8.29 3.25 7.92
C PRO A 117 8.70 3.68 6.51
N GLY A 118 9.03 2.73 5.64
CA GLY A 118 9.44 3.01 4.25
C GLY A 118 8.30 3.60 3.44
N LEU A 119 7.09 3.04 3.57
CA LEU A 119 5.92 3.54 2.86
C LEU A 119 5.48 4.92 3.36
N LEU A 120 5.55 5.15 4.67
CA LEU A 120 5.26 6.46 5.25
C LEU A 120 6.24 7.52 4.74
N ALA A 121 7.54 7.23 4.74
CA ALA A 121 8.56 8.16 4.25
C ALA A 121 8.34 8.53 2.77
N ALA A 122 7.96 7.56 1.94
CA ALA A 122 7.59 7.78 0.54
C ALA A 122 6.41 8.76 0.39
N ILE A 123 5.34 8.54 1.16
CA ILE A 123 4.14 9.37 1.16
C ILE A 123 4.43 10.78 1.68
N GLU A 124 5.23 10.91 2.74
CA GLU A 124 5.62 12.21 3.29
C GLU A 124 6.46 13.02 2.30
N ALA A 125 7.36 12.36 1.56
CA ALA A 125 8.08 13.01 0.46
C ALA A 125 7.14 13.48 -0.67
N ALA A 126 6.11 12.70 -1.00
CA ALA A 126 5.11 13.07 -1.98
C ALA A 126 4.26 14.27 -1.53
N HIS A 127 3.78 14.29 -0.29
CA HIS A 127 3.05 15.45 0.24
C HIS A 127 3.90 16.72 0.31
N ALA A 128 5.21 16.57 0.49
CA ALA A 128 6.15 17.68 0.50
C ALA A 128 6.63 18.09 -0.91
N TYR A 129 6.18 17.42 -1.97
CA TYR A 129 6.67 17.59 -3.34
C TYR A 129 8.21 17.59 -3.39
N ARG A 130 8.80 16.63 -2.68
CA ARG A 130 10.25 16.47 -2.56
C ARG A 130 10.65 15.22 -3.32
N LEU A 131 11.66 15.34 -4.16
CA LEU A 131 12.30 14.18 -4.80
C LEU A 131 13.11 13.37 -3.75
N PRO A 132 12.77 12.10 -3.47
CA PRO A 132 13.56 11.24 -2.59
C PRO A 132 14.90 10.82 -3.21
N TRP A 133 15.82 10.33 -2.38
CA TRP A 133 17.06 9.73 -2.87
C TRP A 133 16.78 8.45 -3.66
N ARG A 134 17.69 8.04 -4.54
CA ARG A 134 17.46 6.95 -5.50
C ARG A 134 16.99 5.65 -4.82
N ASP A 135 17.64 5.24 -3.75
CA ASP A 135 17.28 4.01 -3.03
C ASP A 135 15.91 4.12 -2.33
N GLU A 136 15.58 5.30 -1.80
CA GLU A 136 14.27 5.59 -1.21
C GLU A 136 13.15 5.54 -2.26
N ARG A 137 13.43 6.01 -3.49
CA ARG A 137 12.46 5.94 -4.60
C ARG A 137 12.18 4.51 -4.99
N PHE A 138 13.22 3.70 -5.15
CA PHE A 138 13.06 2.28 -5.48
C PHE A 138 12.27 1.54 -4.40
N GLU A 139 12.59 1.79 -3.13
CA GLU A 139 11.89 1.17 -2.02
C GLU A 139 10.42 1.63 -1.96
N GLY A 140 10.16 2.93 -2.08
CA GLY A 140 8.80 3.47 -2.10
C GLY A 140 7.95 2.94 -3.26
N ILE A 141 8.53 2.82 -4.46
CA ILE A 141 7.87 2.21 -5.63
C ILE A 141 7.61 0.73 -5.38
N ARG A 142 8.58 -0.03 -4.88
CA ARG A 142 8.44 -1.45 -4.54
C ARG A 142 7.31 -1.68 -3.55
N LEU A 143 7.26 -0.88 -2.47
CA LEU A 143 6.21 -0.96 -1.46
C LEU A 143 4.84 -0.56 -2.02
N THR A 144 4.79 0.46 -2.87
CA THR A 144 3.55 0.89 -3.52
C THR A 144 3.02 -0.17 -4.48
N ARG A 145 3.88 -0.91 -5.19
CA ARG A 145 3.47 -2.07 -6.00
C ARG A 145 3.00 -3.24 -5.15
N LYS A 146 3.64 -3.47 -4.00
CA LYS A 146 3.31 -4.58 -3.09
C LYS A 146 1.95 -4.39 -2.42
N TYR A 147 1.62 -3.17 -1.98
CA TYR A 147 0.43 -2.89 -1.16
C TYR A 147 -0.61 -2.00 -1.85
N GLY A 148 -0.27 -1.38 -2.97
CA GLY A 148 -1.10 -0.41 -3.65
C GLY A 148 -1.65 -0.92 -4.98
N SER A 149 -1.88 0.04 -5.88
CA SER A 149 -2.31 -0.21 -7.26
C SER A 149 -1.46 0.64 -8.19
N ALA A 150 -1.45 0.33 -9.49
CA ALA A 150 -0.78 1.14 -10.50
C ALA A 150 -1.25 2.61 -10.47
N GLN A 151 -2.51 2.88 -10.12
CA GLN A 151 -3.02 4.24 -9.97
C GLN A 151 -2.39 4.97 -8.77
N LEU A 152 -2.18 4.28 -7.64
CA LEU A 152 -1.50 4.84 -6.48
C LEU A 152 -0.01 5.04 -6.75
N GLU A 153 0.63 4.12 -7.47
CA GLU A 153 2.01 4.28 -7.94
C GLU A 153 2.16 5.52 -8.81
N ALA A 154 1.31 5.69 -9.82
CA ALA A 154 1.31 6.87 -10.68
C ALA A 154 1.07 8.17 -9.87
N LYS A 155 0.16 8.15 -8.89
CA LYS A 155 -0.09 9.30 -8.00
C LYS A 155 1.15 9.66 -7.18
N LEU A 156 1.82 8.67 -6.60
CA LEU A 156 3.03 8.87 -5.80
C LEU A 156 4.16 9.45 -6.65
N ILE A 157 4.42 8.84 -7.81
CA ILE A 157 5.48 9.27 -8.72
C ILE A 157 5.22 10.67 -9.28
N ALA A 158 3.96 10.99 -9.64
CA ALA A 158 3.60 12.33 -10.10
C ALA A 158 3.97 13.39 -9.07
N ALA A 159 3.66 13.17 -7.78
CA ALA A 159 4.00 14.12 -6.72
C ALA A 159 5.53 14.27 -6.52
N TRP A 160 6.30 13.20 -6.68
CA TRP A 160 7.77 13.30 -6.65
C TRP A 160 8.34 14.02 -7.87
N LEU A 161 7.73 13.83 -9.04
CA LEU A 161 8.13 14.51 -10.28
C LEU A 161 7.84 16.01 -10.24
N GLU A 162 6.80 16.45 -9.52
CA GLU A 162 6.57 17.89 -9.26
C GLU A 162 7.73 18.54 -8.49
N GLY A 163 8.39 17.77 -7.62
CA GLY A 163 9.59 18.17 -6.89
C GLY A 163 10.91 17.96 -7.63
N ALA A 164 10.88 17.39 -8.83
CA ALA A 164 12.07 17.06 -9.59
C ALA A 164 12.55 18.25 -10.44
N GLY A 165 13.85 18.28 -10.71
CA GLY A 165 14.41 19.20 -11.72
C GLY A 165 14.07 18.78 -13.14
N ASP A 166 14.42 19.63 -14.11
CA ASP A 166 14.40 19.30 -15.54
C ASP A 166 15.85 19.10 -16.02
N PRO A 167 16.20 17.94 -16.59
CA PRO A 167 15.34 16.77 -16.86
C PRO A 167 14.99 15.95 -15.60
N PRO A 168 13.81 15.29 -15.59
CA PRO A 168 13.41 14.43 -14.48
C PRO A 168 14.25 13.14 -14.44
N PRO A 169 14.36 12.48 -13.27
CA PRO A 169 15.06 11.20 -13.15
C PRO A 169 14.44 10.10 -14.03
N GLY A 170 15.28 9.40 -14.81
CA GLY A 170 14.83 8.38 -15.75
C GLY A 170 14.09 7.22 -15.09
N ASP A 171 14.53 6.77 -13.91
CA ASP A 171 13.88 5.72 -13.12
C ASP A 171 12.41 6.06 -12.79
N LEU A 172 12.12 7.32 -12.46
CA LEU A 172 10.75 7.77 -12.19
C LEU A 172 9.91 7.85 -13.45
N VAL A 173 10.48 8.32 -14.56
CA VAL A 173 9.76 8.37 -15.85
C VAL A 173 9.39 6.96 -16.30
N ILE A 174 10.33 6.00 -16.22
CA ILE A 174 10.11 4.59 -16.56
C ILE A 174 9.00 3.99 -15.70
N ALA A 175 9.04 4.21 -14.38
CA ALA A 175 8.03 3.69 -13.47
C ALA A 175 6.65 4.34 -13.71
N MET A 176 6.60 5.65 -13.94
CA MET A 176 5.36 6.39 -14.28
C MET A 176 4.73 5.85 -15.56
N VAL A 177 5.54 5.62 -16.60
CA VAL A 177 5.06 5.07 -17.88
C VAL A 177 4.47 3.67 -17.70
N SER A 178 5.13 2.80 -16.93
CA SER A 178 4.58 1.48 -16.60
C SER A 178 3.25 1.58 -15.87
N ALA A 179 3.18 2.39 -14.80
CA ALA A 179 1.98 2.55 -14.00
C ALA A 179 0.79 3.13 -14.80
N LEU A 180 1.05 4.13 -15.65
CA LEU A 180 0.02 4.69 -16.53
C LEU A 180 -0.45 3.69 -17.61
N ARG A 181 0.47 2.89 -18.15
CA ARG A 181 0.12 1.84 -19.12
C ARG A 181 -0.79 0.79 -18.48
N GLU A 182 -0.47 0.33 -17.27
CA GLU A 182 -1.27 -0.65 -16.52
C GLU A 182 -2.68 -0.14 -16.21
N THR A 183 -2.85 1.16 -16.00
CA THR A 183 -4.17 1.80 -15.80
C THR A 183 -4.90 2.11 -17.11
N GLY A 184 -4.33 1.76 -18.28
CA GLY A 184 -4.91 2.01 -19.59
C GLY A 184 -4.82 3.47 -20.05
N ARG A 185 -4.07 4.33 -19.34
CA ARG A 185 -3.85 5.75 -19.66
C ARG A 185 -2.74 5.91 -20.70
N THR A 186 -2.86 5.21 -21.83
CA THR A 186 -1.82 5.10 -22.86
C THR A 186 -1.38 6.46 -23.42
N THR A 187 -2.30 7.41 -23.58
CA THR A 187 -1.98 8.76 -24.09
C THR A 187 -1.12 9.54 -23.10
N ASP A 188 -1.44 9.49 -21.81
CA ASP A 188 -0.66 10.17 -20.77
C ASP A 188 0.72 9.51 -20.63
N ALA A 189 0.78 8.18 -20.70
CA ALA A 189 2.04 7.44 -20.69
C ALA A 189 2.94 7.85 -21.87
N LEU A 190 2.37 8.01 -23.07
CA LEU A 190 3.12 8.48 -24.24
C LEU A 190 3.72 9.87 -24.03
N ALA A 191 2.98 10.81 -23.43
CA ALA A 191 3.47 12.16 -23.17
C ALA A 191 4.72 12.15 -22.28
N HIS A 192 4.78 11.29 -21.26
CA HIS A 192 5.98 11.14 -20.42
C HIS A 192 7.20 10.61 -21.18
N THR A 193 7.01 9.87 -22.27
CA THR A 193 8.11 9.37 -23.12
C THR A 193 8.62 10.39 -24.14
N ASP A 194 8.00 11.56 -24.30
CA ASP A 194 8.49 12.61 -25.21
C ASP A 194 9.84 13.20 -24.76
N LEU A 195 10.26 12.92 -23.53
CA LEU A 195 11.61 13.17 -23.04
C LEU A 195 12.69 12.60 -23.98
N LEU A 196 12.43 11.45 -24.62
CA LEU A 196 13.35 10.81 -25.58
C LEU A 196 13.69 11.68 -26.80
N ILE A 197 12.82 12.64 -27.15
CA ILE A 197 13.00 13.52 -28.31
C ILE A 197 13.84 14.75 -27.95
N ARG A 198 14.03 15.04 -26.66
CA ARG A 198 14.81 16.19 -26.19
C ARG A 198 16.31 15.95 -26.36
N LYS A 199 17.04 17.00 -26.76
CA LYS A 199 18.50 16.94 -26.92
C LYS A 199 19.24 16.70 -25.60
N ALA A 200 18.74 17.29 -24.51
CA ALA A 200 19.26 17.11 -23.14
C ALA A 200 18.19 16.40 -22.31
N ASN A 201 18.01 15.11 -22.54
CA ASN A 201 16.97 14.31 -21.90
C ASN A 201 17.36 13.79 -20.50
N GLY A 202 18.66 13.85 -20.13
CA GLY A 202 19.15 13.40 -18.83
C GLY A 202 19.13 11.89 -18.61
N LEU A 203 18.83 11.11 -19.65
CA LEU A 203 18.70 9.66 -19.59
C LEU A 203 20.01 8.98 -19.97
N ASP A 204 20.41 7.97 -19.21
CA ASP A 204 21.50 7.08 -19.61
C ASP A 204 21.08 6.13 -20.76
N HIS A 205 22.03 5.38 -21.32
CA HIS A 205 21.75 4.47 -22.43
C HIS A 205 20.73 3.38 -22.08
N THR A 206 20.79 2.85 -20.86
CA THR A 206 19.89 1.80 -20.39
C THR A 206 18.47 2.35 -20.23
N GLU A 207 18.33 3.53 -19.62
CA GLU A 207 17.05 4.22 -19.45
C GLU A 207 16.42 4.59 -20.79
N GLN A 208 17.22 5.06 -21.76
CA GLN A 208 16.75 5.32 -23.12
C GLN A 208 16.23 4.04 -23.79
N CYS A 209 16.97 2.93 -23.66
CA CYS A 209 16.56 1.64 -24.22
C CYS A 209 15.21 1.19 -23.66
N ILE A 210 15.06 1.22 -22.33
CA ILE A 210 13.81 0.85 -21.64
C ILE A 210 12.66 1.74 -22.10
N LEU A 211 12.85 3.06 -22.12
CA LEU A 211 11.80 4.00 -22.53
C LEU A 211 11.41 3.85 -24.01
N PHE A 212 12.34 3.55 -24.92
CA PHE A 212 12.00 3.25 -26.31
C PHE A 212 11.15 1.98 -26.41
N VAL A 213 11.47 0.92 -25.66
CA VAL A 213 10.66 -0.29 -25.63
C VAL A 213 9.25 0.00 -25.10
N GLN A 214 9.15 0.71 -23.97
CA GLN A 214 7.86 1.10 -23.39
C GLN A 214 7.04 1.97 -24.35
N ARG A 215 7.65 2.99 -24.98
CA ARG A 215 6.99 3.84 -25.98
C ARG A 215 6.49 3.01 -27.17
N GLY A 216 7.29 2.06 -27.65
CA GLY A 216 6.88 1.13 -28.71
C GLY A 216 5.66 0.30 -28.31
N ALA A 217 5.66 -0.26 -27.09
CA ALA A 217 4.53 -1.03 -26.57
C ALA A 217 3.25 -0.19 -26.46
N LEU A 218 3.34 1.07 -26.02
CA LEU A 218 2.21 2.00 -25.95
C LEU A 218 1.60 2.29 -27.33
N TRP A 219 2.44 2.47 -28.36
CA TRP A 219 1.94 2.63 -29.73
C TRP A 219 1.22 1.39 -30.24
N LEU A 220 1.68 0.18 -29.89
CA LEU A 220 0.96 -1.05 -30.22
C LEU A 220 -0.37 -1.16 -29.47
N ASP A 221 -0.41 -0.78 -28.19
CA ASP A 221 -1.68 -0.76 -27.44
C ASP A 221 -2.68 0.20 -28.10
N ARG A 222 -2.23 1.37 -28.57
CA ARG A 222 -3.06 2.32 -29.33
C ARG A 222 -3.51 1.74 -30.67
N PHE A 223 -2.63 1.04 -31.40
CA PHE A 223 -3.01 0.38 -32.65
C PHE A 223 -4.12 -0.66 -32.43
N GLU A 224 -4.04 -1.46 -31.37
CA GLU A 224 -5.06 -2.46 -31.07
C GLU A 224 -6.44 -1.80 -30.81
N GLN A 225 -6.45 -0.59 -30.26
CA GLN A 225 -7.65 0.20 -30.00
C GLN A 225 -8.23 0.90 -31.24
N THR A 226 -7.39 1.56 -32.06
CA THR A 226 -7.85 2.44 -33.16
C THR A 226 -7.68 1.81 -34.55
N ARG A 227 -6.81 0.81 -34.67
CA ARG A 227 -6.37 0.19 -35.93
C ARG A 227 -5.74 1.17 -36.93
N GLU A 228 -5.21 2.28 -36.44
CA GLU A 228 -4.52 3.27 -37.27
C GLU A 228 -3.10 2.80 -37.64
N PRO A 229 -2.77 2.62 -38.93
CA PRO A 229 -1.48 2.05 -39.35
C PRO A 229 -0.27 2.90 -38.96
N GLU A 230 -0.45 4.20 -38.73
CA GLU A 230 0.61 5.10 -38.26
C GLU A 230 1.19 4.64 -36.91
N HIS A 231 0.36 4.05 -36.03
CA HIS A 231 0.81 3.57 -34.74
C HIS A 231 1.77 2.38 -34.85
N ILE A 232 1.57 1.49 -35.83
CA ILE A 232 2.51 0.39 -36.13
C ILE A 232 3.87 0.95 -36.58
N GLU A 233 3.87 1.94 -37.47
CA GLU A 233 5.12 2.54 -37.94
C GLU A 233 5.88 3.24 -36.81
N ARG A 234 5.18 3.98 -35.95
CA ARG A 234 5.79 4.60 -34.75
C ARG A 234 6.35 3.55 -33.79
N ALA A 235 5.65 2.44 -33.56
CA ALA A 235 6.14 1.33 -32.76
C ALA A 235 7.40 0.68 -33.36
N ARG A 236 7.43 0.48 -34.69
CA ARG A 236 8.60 -0.05 -35.42
C ARG A 236 9.82 0.85 -35.29
N GLN A 237 9.64 2.16 -35.37
CA GLN A 237 10.73 3.12 -35.16
C GLN A 237 11.31 3.02 -33.75
N CYS A 238 10.44 2.89 -32.73
CA CYS A 238 10.87 2.69 -31.35
C CYS A 238 11.67 1.39 -31.19
N ALA A 239 11.18 0.28 -31.73
CA ALA A 239 11.87 -1.01 -31.67
C ALA A 239 13.25 -1.00 -32.36
N ARG A 240 13.37 -0.32 -33.51
CA ARG A 240 14.67 -0.13 -34.18
C ARG A 240 15.64 0.68 -33.34
N ARG A 241 15.16 1.72 -32.65
CA ARG A 241 15.98 2.58 -31.78
C ARG A 241 16.46 1.83 -30.55
N SER A 242 15.59 1.10 -29.86
CA SER A 242 16.00 0.27 -28.71
C SER A 242 17.03 -0.79 -29.12
N TRP A 243 16.82 -1.48 -30.25
CA TRP A 243 17.76 -2.48 -30.76
C TRP A 243 19.13 -1.90 -31.10
N ALA A 244 19.17 -0.69 -31.65
CA ALA A 244 20.41 -0.01 -31.97
C ALA A 244 21.20 0.43 -30.73
N ILE A 245 20.52 0.66 -29.61
CA ILE A 245 21.16 0.97 -28.32
C ILE A 245 21.67 -0.33 -27.69
N GLU A 246 20.76 -1.26 -27.41
CA GLU A 246 21.11 -2.53 -26.78
C GLU A 246 20.08 -3.61 -27.18
N PRO A 247 20.47 -4.63 -27.98
CA PRO A 247 19.62 -5.78 -28.24
C PRO A 247 19.35 -6.58 -26.97
N GLY A 248 18.10 -6.97 -26.75
CA GLY A 248 17.70 -7.74 -25.57
C GLY A 248 16.35 -8.43 -25.73
N GLU A 249 15.96 -9.18 -24.69
CA GLU A 249 14.70 -9.95 -24.67
C GLU A 249 13.48 -9.04 -24.84
N GLU A 250 13.44 -7.91 -24.13
CA GLU A 250 12.34 -6.96 -24.20
C GLU A 250 12.17 -6.35 -25.59
N CYS A 251 13.28 -5.98 -26.24
CA CYS A 251 13.26 -5.50 -27.61
C CYS A 251 12.80 -6.59 -28.60
N SER A 252 13.24 -7.84 -28.37
CA SER A 252 12.81 -9.00 -29.17
C SER A 252 11.31 -9.26 -29.02
N SER A 253 10.79 -9.15 -27.79
CA SER A 253 9.36 -9.25 -27.49
C SER A 253 8.55 -8.19 -28.24
N LEU A 254 9.01 -6.95 -28.27
CA LEU A 254 8.38 -5.86 -29.02
C LEU A 254 8.34 -6.15 -30.54
N PHE A 255 9.45 -6.62 -31.13
CA PHE A 255 9.47 -7.01 -32.55
C PHE A 255 8.54 -8.19 -32.85
N ASN A 256 8.48 -9.18 -31.95
CA ASN A 256 7.58 -10.32 -32.10
C ASN A 256 6.12 -9.87 -32.06
N ARG A 257 5.77 -8.93 -31.17
CA ARG A 257 4.42 -8.35 -31.12
C ARG A 257 4.09 -7.55 -32.38
N LEU A 258 5.02 -6.73 -32.87
CA LEU A 258 4.89 -6.01 -34.16
C LEU A 258 4.56 -6.98 -35.30
N ARG A 259 5.37 -8.04 -35.47
CA ARG A 259 5.17 -9.03 -36.54
C ARG A 259 3.81 -9.72 -36.47
N LYS A 260 3.29 -9.99 -35.26
CA LYS A 260 1.96 -10.60 -35.07
C LYS A 260 0.81 -9.68 -35.45
N LEU A 261 1.00 -8.37 -35.29
CA LEU A 261 -0.05 -7.36 -35.60
C LEU A 261 -0.02 -6.91 -37.07
N GLU A 262 1.08 -7.16 -37.77
CA GLU A 262 1.27 -6.85 -39.20
C GLU A 262 0.88 -8.00 -40.14
N GLY A 263 0.81 -9.23 -39.63
CA GLY A 263 0.44 -10.45 -40.36
C GLY A 263 -1.05 -10.75 -40.31
#